data_AF-A0A3B9LAN1-F1
#
_entry.id   AF-A0A3B9LAN1-F1
#
_cell.length_a   1.000
_cell.length_b   1.000
_cell.length_c   1.000
_cell.angle_alpha   90.00
_cell.angle_beta   90.00
_cell.angle_gamma   90.00
#
_symmetry.space_group_name_H-M   'P 1'
#
loop_
_entity.id
_entity.type
_entity.pdbx_description
1 polymer ?
#
loop_
_entity_poly.entity_id
_entity_poly.type
_entity_poly.pdbx_seq_one_letter_code
_entity_poly.pdbx_strand_id
1 'polypeptide(L)'
;MSFSQLLAILNARKLIAIWVLIVTVLVTTVISFMLPNSYKASTSLVINAKGADPITGFMLPAALMPGYIATQTGIIQSQNVALKVVDKLKIDKNPTAIERFEKATKGRGDIKLWYANQFMQNLEVKPSRETSLIEIGYTAADPEFAATMANAFAQAYIDTSLQMKVDPSKQAAVFFDNQVKELRANVEKSQAKLSAFQKEHSIASADGRLDVEMARLSELSSQLVVAQAQTYDSNSRHTQLNKGAVSESPEILGNSLIQGLKSQLVQAESRLTDVSQRLGVNHPQYQAAQDEVENIRKSIQTEIAKTSGGVGQSAKVSQLREGEIRAALEAQKQRVLKLKDEQDEMAVLLREADSAQRIYDNALLRFGQTNMESQSGQTDISILNPATPPLEHSSPKRILNVLLSIFLGALLATVFAVTAELLDRRVRSSEDLFKLINIPVLAEFSKVSGKQVNAKKWLEKIKQVFGSKSRFNNAAFKTK
;
A
#
# COMPACT_ATOMS: atom_id res chain seq x y z
N MET A 1 -0.16 -58.17 -48.08
CA MET A 1 -0.84 -59.41 -47.64
C MET A 1 -2.34 -59.18 -47.77
N SER A 2 -3.09 -60.12 -48.34
CA SER A 2 -4.55 -60.08 -48.31
C SER A 2 -5.06 -60.47 -46.91
N PHE A 3 -6.27 -60.02 -46.54
CA PHE A 3 -6.87 -60.35 -45.23
C PHE A 3 -7.05 -61.87 -45.04
N SER A 4 -7.33 -62.59 -46.13
CA SER A 4 -7.39 -64.05 -46.19
C SER A 4 -6.03 -64.70 -45.87
N GLN A 5 -4.92 -64.16 -46.40
CA GLN A 5 -3.56 -64.62 -46.08
C GLN A 5 -3.24 -64.44 -44.59
N LEU A 6 -3.61 -63.31 -43.98
CA LEU A 6 -3.37 -63.07 -42.55
C LEU A 6 -4.10 -64.10 -41.66
N LEU A 7 -5.36 -64.40 -41.96
CA LEU A 7 -6.14 -65.42 -41.24
C LEU A 7 -5.58 -66.84 -41.43
N ALA A 8 -5.09 -67.16 -42.62
CA ALA A 8 -4.45 -68.45 -42.89
C ALA A 8 -3.14 -68.62 -42.09
N ILE A 9 -2.34 -67.55 -41.99
CA ILE A 9 -1.10 -67.53 -41.19
C ILE A 9 -1.40 -67.72 -39.70
N LEU A 10 -2.39 -66.98 -39.17
CA LEU A 10 -2.82 -67.12 -37.78
C LEU A 10 -3.35 -68.52 -37.47
N ASN A 11 -4.13 -69.13 -38.36
CA ASN A 11 -4.63 -70.49 -38.15
C ASN A 11 -3.53 -71.55 -38.16
N ALA A 12 -2.53 -71.39 -39.01
CA ALA A 12 -1.44 -72.34 -39.15
C ALA A 12 -0.38 -72.21 -38.03
N ARG A 13 -0.14 -71.00 -37.52
CA ARG A 13 0.74 -70.73 -36.37
C ARG A 13 -0.05 -70.48 -35.07
N LYS A 14 -1.31 -70.94 -34.98
CA LYS A 14 -2.21 -70.67 -33.84
C LYS A 14 -1.63 -71.08 -32.49
N LEU A 15 -0.81 -72.13 -32.45
CA LEU A 15 -0.14 -72.56 -31.22
C LEU A 15 0.86 -71.50 -30.74
N ILE A 16 1.64 -70.90 -31.65
CA ILE A 16 2.58 -69.82 -31.32
C ILE A 16 1.81 -68.58 -30.85
N ALA A 17 0.77 -68.19 -31.58
CA ALA A 17 -0.06 -67.05 -31.21
C ALA A 17 -0.72 -67.23 -29.82
N ILE A 18 -1.28 -68.41 -29.54
CA ILE A 18 -1.92 -68.73 -28.25
C ILE A 18 -0.87 -68.74 -27.14
N TRP A 19 0.31 -69.33 -27.35
CA TRP A 19 1.37 -69.33 -26.34
C TRP A 19 1.87 -67.94 -26.02
N VAL A 20 2.10 -67.09 -27.03
CA VAL A 20 2.50 -65.69 -26.82
C VAL A 20 1.43 -64.93 -26.03
N LEU A 21 0.15 -65.12 -26.35
CA LEU A 21 -0.94 -64.50 -25.60
C LEU A 21 -1.00 -65.01 -24.15
N ILE A 22 -0.93 -66.31 -23.94
CA ILE A 22 -0.97 -66.89 -22.57
C ILE A 22 0.22 -66.40 -21.75
N VAL A 23 1.43 -66.41 -22.31
CA VAL A 23 2.64 -65.97 -21.60
C VAL A 23 2.55 -64.48 -21.27
N THR A 24 2.14 -63.63 -22.20
CA THR A 24 2.02 -62.17 -21.94
C THR A 24 0.97 -61.86 -20.87
N VAL A 25 -0.18 -62.51 -20.90
CA VAL A 25 -1.23 -62.35 -19.87
C VAL A 25 -0.77 -62.90 -18.53
N LEU A 26 -0.15 -64.08 -18.49
CA LEU A 26 0.35 -64.69 -17.26
C LEU A 26 1.44 -63.83 -16.62
N VAL A 27 2.43 -63.39 -17.40
CA VAL A 27 3.50 -62.49 -16.93
C VAL A 27 2.92 -61.20 -16.39
N THR A 28 1.99 -60.55 -17.12
CA THR A 28 1.37 -59.30 -16.67
C THR A 28 0.56 -59.50 -15.39
N THR A 29 -0.14 -60.64 -15.26
CA THR A 29 -0.91 -60.98 -14.06
C THR A 29 0.04 -61.18 -12.87
N VAL A 30 1.08 -61.99 -13.02
CA VAL A 30 2.07 -62.23 -11.95
C VAL A 30 2.73 -60.92 -11.52
N ILE A 31 3.19 -60.10 -12.46
CA ILE A 31 3.78 -58.79 -12.16
C ILE A 31 2.77 -57.88 -11.44
N SER A 32 1.51 -57.84 -11.90
CA SER A 32 0.48 -57.01 -11.29
C SER A 32 0.09 -57.45 -9.88
N PHE A 33 0.35 -58.70 -9.48
CA PHE A 33 0.17 -59.19 -8.12
C PHE A 33 1.44 -59.04 -7.25
N MET A 34 2.63 -58.96 -7.86
CA MET A 34 3.88 -58.72 -7.15
C MET A 34 4.14 -57.23 -6.85
N LEU A 35 3.56 -56.32 -7.64
CA LEU A 35 3.70 -54.88 -7.39
C LEU A 35 3.02 -54.49 -6.06
N PRO A 36 3.68 -53.66 -5.23
CA PRO A 36 3.12 -53.24 -3.96
C PRO A 36 1.83 -52.44 -4.15
N ASN A 37 0.84 -52.68 -3.28
CA ASN A 37 -0.38 -51.90 -3.28
C ASN A 37 -0.06 -50.47 -2.85
N SER A 38 -0.64 -49.50 -3.55
CA SER A 38 -0.57 -48.08 -3.20
C SER A 38 -1.99 -47.57 -2.98
N TYR A 39 -2.14 -46.71 -1.97
CA TYR A 39 -3.37 -46.11 -1.52
C TYR A 39 -3.27 -44.61 -1.72
N LYS A 40 -4.28 -44.03 -2.37
CA LYS A 40 -4.38 -42.59 -2.56
C LYS A 40 -5.53 -42.05 -1.71
N ALA A 41 -5.21 -41.13 -0.80
CA ALA A 41 -6.20 -40.38 -0.05
C ALA A 41 -6.23 -38.93 -0.55
N SER A 42 -7.42 -38.34 -0.61
CA SER A 42 -7.63 -36.96 -1.09
C SER A 42 -8.38 -36.13 -0.08
N THR A 43 -7.97 -34.87 0.09
CA THR A 43 -8.73 -33.83 0.81
C THR A 43 -9.10 -32.72 -0.16
N SER A 44 -10.25 -32.09 0.06
CA SER A 44 -10.75 -31.00 -0.78
C SER A 44 -10.73 -29.69 -0.01
N LEU A 45 -10.08 -28.68 -0.57
CA LEU A 45 -10.00 -27.32 -0.04
C LEU A 45 -10.82 -26.36 -0.89
N VAL A 46 -11.65 -25.55 -0.25
CA VAL A 46 -12.31 -24.41 -0.89
C VAL A 46 -11.47 -23.17 -0.67
N ILE A 47 -11.21 -22.44 -1.75
CA ILE A 47 -10.61 -21.10 -1.69
C ILE A 47 -11.74 -20.09 -1.90
N ASN A 48 -12.07 -19.35 -0.87
CA ASN A 48 -13.15 -18.38 -0.90
C ASN A 48 -12.69 -17.09 -1.60
N ALA A 49 -12.79 -17.08 -2.93
CA ALA A 49 -12.44 -15.92 -3.75
C ALA A 49 -13.63 -15.02 -4.10
N LYS A 50 -14.83 -15.34 -3.59
CA LYS A 50 -16.08 -14.60 -3.89
C LYS A 50 -16.38 -13.47 -2.91
N GLY A 51 -15.65 -13.37 -1.80
CA GLY A 51 -15.77 -12.28 -0.85
C GLY A 51 -14.79 -11.16 -1.15
N ALA A 52 -15.21 -9.92 -0.91
CA ALA A 52 -14.26 -8.84 -0.68
C ALA A 52 -13.33 -9.27 0.46
N ASP A 53 -12.02 -9.07 0.30
CA ASP A 53 -11.07 -9.25 1.41
C ASP A 53 -11.64 -8.51 2.64
N PRO A 54 -11.86 -9.18 3.78
CA PRO A 54 -12.51 -8.58 4.94
C PRO A 54 -11.75 -7.38 5.51
N ILE A 55 -10.49 -7.20 5.10
CA ILE A 55 -9.61 -6.11 5.51
C ILE A 55 -9.53 -5.03 4.43
N THR A 56 -9.23 -5.41 3.18
CA THR A 56 -8.95 -4.44 2.11
C THR A 56 -10.18 -4.09 1.26
N GLY A 57 -11.27 -4.84 1.38
CA GLY A 57 -12.48 -4.68 0.56
C GLY A 57 -12.29 -5.07 -0.90
N PHE A 58 -11.12 -5.56 -1.29
CA PHE A 58 -10.79 -5.85 -2.69
C PHE A 58 -11.46 -7.14 -3.14
N MET A 59 -12.10 -7.11 -4.31
CA MET A 59 -12.68 -8.29 -4.96
C MET A 59 -11.85 -8.70 -6.17
N LEU A 60 -11.49 -9.98 -6.25
CA LEU A 60 -10.74 -10.51 -7.37
C LEU A 60 -11.68 -10.67 -8.60
N PRO A 61 -11.36 -10.08 -9.77
CA PRO A 61 -12.14 -10.28 -10.98
C PRO A 61 -12.21 -11.77 -11.37
N ALA A 62 -13.40 -12.26 -11.73
CA ALA A 62 -13.63 -13.66 -12.08
C ALA A 62 -12.72 -14.16 -13.23
N ALA A 63 -12.32 -13.28 -14.16
CA ALA A 63 -11.41 -13.60 -15.26
C ALA A 63 -9.99 -14.00 -14.81
N LEU A 64 -9.54 -13.56 -13.63
CA LEU A 64 -8.21 -13.86 -13.10
C LEU A 64 -8.18 -15.14 -12.24
N MET A 65 -9.34 -15.73 -11.95
CA MET A 65 -9.48 -16.90 -11.08
C MET A 65 -8.68 -18.13 -11.55
N PRO A 66 -8.63 -18.50 -12.84
CA PRO A 66 -7.85 -19.67 -13.27
C PRO A 66 -6.34 -19.53 -12.97
N GLY A 67 -5.76 -18.34 -13.22
CA GLY A 67 -4.35 -18.07 -12.91
C GLY A 67 -4.08 -18.02 -11.41
N TYR A 68 -5.03 -17.50 -10.64
CA TYR A 68 -4.96 -17.50 -9.18
C TYR A 68 -4.95 -18.94 -8.62
N ILE A 69 -5.89 -19.79 -9.05
CA ILE A 69 -5.95 -21.19 -8.64
C ILE A 69 -4.67 -21.95 -9.04
N ALA A 70 -4.16 -21.74 -10.25
CA ALA A 70 -2.89 -22.33 -10.67
C ALA A 70 -1.72 -21.91 -9.75
N THR A 71 -1.66 -20.64 -9.36
CA THR A 71 -0.67 -20.15 -8.39
C THR A 71 -0.82 -20.84 -7.03
N GLN A 72 -2.05 -21.01 -6.55
CA GLN A 72 -2.32 -21.73 -5.29
C GLN A 72 -1.87 -23.19 -5.36
N THR A 73 -2.07 -23.87 -6.50
CA THR A 73 -1.56 -25.25 -6.67
C THR A 73 -0.04 -25.31 -6.59
N GLY A 74 0.67 -24.34 -7.20
CA GLY A 74 2.12 -24.24 -7.11
C GLY A 74 2.61 -23.97 -5.69
N ILE A 75 1.89 -23.18 -4.90
CA ILE A 75 2.19 -22.94 -3.48
C ILE A 75 2.05 -24.23 -2.68
N ILE A 76 0.97 -25.00 -2.87
CA ILE A 76 0.76 -26.28 -2.19
C ILE A 76 1.90 -27.27 -2.50
N GLN A 77 2.36 -27.29 -3.76
CA GLN A 77 3.47 -28.13 -4.22
C GLN A 77 4.86 -27.57 -3.87
N SER A 78 4.94 -26.43 -3.19
CA SER A 78 6.22 -25.81 -2.88
C SER A 78 6.98 -26.55 -1.79
N GLN A 79 8.30 -26.46 -1.85
CA GLN A 79 9.19 -27.03 -0.85
C GLN A 79 8.92 -26.48 0.56
N ASN A 80 8.51 -25.22 0.68
CA ASN A 80 8.18 -24.59 1.97
C ASN A 80 7.00 -25.27 2.66
N VAL A 81 5.95 -25.62 1.90
CA VAL A 81 4.80 -26.36 2.45
C VAL A 81 5.22 -27.77 2.84
N ALA A 82 6.01 -28.45 2.02
CA ALA A 82 6.53 -29.78 2.33
C ALA A 82 7.42 -29.80 3.59
N LEU A 83 8.27 -28.79 3.79
CA LEU A 83 9.07 -28.62 5.01
C LEU A 83 8.19 -28.44 6.25
N LYS A 84 7.11 -27.64 6.16
CA LYS A 84 6.15 -27.52 7.27
C LYS A 84 5.45 -28.83 7.59
N VAL A 85 5.17 -29.68 6.60
CA VAL A 85 4.62 -31.02 6.83
C VAL A 85 5.61 -31.90 7.60
N VAL A 86 6.89 -31.87 7.23
CA VAL A 86 7.97 -32.57 7.94
C VAL A 86 8.04 -32.12 9.40
N ASP A 87 8.04 -30.81 9.63
CA ASP A 87 8.11 -30.21 10.97
C ASP A 87 6.88 -30.57 11.81
N LYS A 88 5.69 -30.49 11.21
CA LYS A 88 4.42 -30.76 11.89
C LYS A 88 4.28 -32.21 12.31
N LEU A 89 4.66 -33.13 11.42
CA LEU A 89 4.66 -34.56 11.70
C LEU A 89 5.90 -35.00 12.49
N LYS A 90 6.83 -34.07 12.77
CA LYS A 90 8.08 -34.31 13.51
C LYS A 90 8.88 -35.48 12.93
N ILE A 91 8.90 -35.58 11.60
CA ILE A 91 9.58 -36.68 10.88
C ILE A 91 11.08 -36.67 11.17
N ASP A 92 11.66 -35.48 11.30
CA ASP A 92 13.06 -35.27 11.68
C ASP A 92 13.42 -35.82 13.07
N LYS A 93 12.43 -36.03 13.93
CA LYS A 93 12.61 -36.56 15.30
C LYS A 93 12.25 -38.03 15.43
N ASN A 94 11.74 -38.67 14.37
CA ASN A 94 11.37 -40.08 14.40
C ASN A 94 12.64 -40.95 14.19
N PRO A 95 12.99 -41.86 15.12
CA PRO A 95 14.18 -42.71 14.99
C PRO A 95 14.21 -43.53 13.69
N THR A 96 13.07 -44.03 13.23
CA THR A 96 12.96 -44.81 11.99
C THR A 96 13.24 -43.94 10.76
N ALA A 97 12.85 -42.66 10.81
CA ALA A 97 13.08 -41.73 9.73
C ALA A 97 14.56 -41.30 9.66
N ILE A 98 15.18 -41.07 10.82
CA ILE A 98 16.61 -40.77 10.93
C ILE A 98 17.43 -41.94 10.38
N GLU A 99 17.13 -43.18 10.77
CA GLU A 99 17.85 -44.36 10.29
C GLU A 99 17.72 -44.54 8.76
N ARG A 100 16.52 -44.31 8.21
CA ARG A 100 16.29 -44.36 6.75
C ARG A 100 17.08 -43.29 6.01
N PHE A 101 17.12 -42.07 6.56
CA PHE A 101 17.91 -40.98 6.01
C PHE A 101 19.40 -41.33 6.03
N GLU A 102 19.94 -41.77 7.17
CA GLU A 102 21.35 -42.16 7.30
C GLU A 102 21.72 -43.29 6.33
N LYS A 103 20.87 -44.31 6.17
CA LYS A 103 21.07 -45.39 5.20
C LYS A 103 21.10 -44.90 3.76
N ALA A 104 20.24 -43.94 3.41
CA ALA A 104 20.12 -43.44 2.03
C ALA A 104 21.21 -42.42 1.66
N THR A 105 21.59 -41.54 2.59
CA THR A 105 22.47 -40.38 2.31
C THR A 105 23.84 -40.48 2.97
N LYS A 106 24.09 -41.52 3.79
CA LYS A 106 25.27 -41.66 4.66
C LYS A 106 25.44 -40.46 5.59
N GLY A 107 24.33 -39.90 6.07
CA GLY A 107 24.30 -38.76 6.98
C GLY A 107 24.65 -37.41 6.35
N ARG A 108 24.65 -37.30 5.01
CA ARG A 108 24.95 -36.05 4.30
C ARG A 108 23.67 -35.31 3.91
N GLY A 109 23.63 -34.01 4.19
CA GLY A 109 22.53 -33.12 3.85
C GLY A 109 21.56 -32.89 5.02
N ASP A 110 20.49 -32.14 4.75
CA ASP A 110 19.43 -31.87 5.72
C ASP A 110 18.31 -32.92 5.61
N ILE A 111 18.04 -33.62 6.72
CA ILE A 111 16.98 -34.63 6.82
C ILE A 111 15.61 -34.06 6.44
N LYS A 112 15.32 -32.81 6.81
CA LYS A 112 14.03 -32.18 6.53
C LYS A 112 13.86 -31.95 5.04
N LEU A 113 14.90 -31.43 4.40
CA LEU A 113 14.90 -31.17 2.96
C LEU A 113 14.77 -32.46 2.16
N TRP A 114 15.45 -33.53 2.61
CA TRP A 114 15.38 -34.84 1.98
C TRP A 114 13.95 -35.41 2.01
N TYR A 115 13.30 -35.39 3.18
CA TYR A 115 11.92 -35.85 3.32
C TYR A 115 10.92 -34.95 2.58
N ALA A 116 11.08 -33.63 2.63
CA ALA A 116 10.23 -32.70 1.89
C ALA A 116 10.25 -33.01 0.39
N ASN A 117 11.43 -33.24 -0.20
CA ASN A 117 11.57 -33.62 -1.60
C ASN A 117 10.91 -34.96 -1.92
N GLN A 118 11.03 -35.96 -1.03
CA GLN A 118 10.37 -37.26 -1.19
C GLN A 118 8.84 -37.15 -1.11
N PHE A 119 8.31 -36.34 -0.18
CA PHE A 119 6.88 -36.15 -0.03
C PHE A 119 6.27 -35.45 -1.25
N MET A 120 6.96 -34.46 -1.83
CA MET A 120 6.48 -33.80 -3.05
C MET A 120 6.34 -34.74 -4.25
N GLN A 121 7.13 -35.82 -4.34
CA GLN A 121 7.03 -36.78 -5.47
C GLN A 121 5.73 -37.58 -5.48
N ASN A 122 5.13 -37.81 -4.31
CA ASN A 122 3.88 -38.59 -4.18
C ASN A 122 2.64 -37.70 -3.98
N LEU A 123 2.83 -36.38 -4.01
CA LEU A 123 1.80 -35.37 -3.89
C LEU A 123 1.20 -35.08 -5.26
N GLU A 124 -0.13 -35.16 -5.37
CA GLU A 124 -0.88 -34.79 -6.55
C GLU A 124 -1.88 -33.70 -6.18
N VAL A 125 -1.73 -32.51 -6.76
CA VAL A 125 -2.63 -31.37 -6.53
C VAL A 125 -3.39 -31.08 -7.80
N LYS A 126 -4.72 -31.11 -7.74
CA LYS A 126 -5.59 -30.91 -8.90
C LYS A 126 -6.59 -29.79 -8.66
N PRO A 127 -6.61 -28.76 -9.50
CA PRO A 127 -7.70 -27.80 -9.49
C PRO A 127 -8.95 -28.42 -10.13
N SER A 128 -10.10 -28.23 -9.50
CA SER A 128 -11.39 -28.64 -10.06
C SER A 128 -11.84 -27.60 -11.09
N ARG A 129 -12.09 -28.04 -12.33
CA ARG A 129 -12.44 -27.16 -13.46
C ARG A 129 -13.62 -26.27 -13.11
N GLU A 130 -13.49 -24.97 -13.42
CA GLU A 130 -14.56 -23.96 -13.25
C GLU A 130 -15.07 -23.79 -11.81
N THR A 131 -14.28 -24.20 -10.81
CA THR A 131 -14.62 -24.04 -9.39
C THR A 131 -13.44 -23.49 -8.59
N SER A 132 -13.70 -23.03 -7.36
CA SER A 132 -12.67 -22.61 -6.41
C SER A 132 -12.20 -23.76 -5.50
N LEU A 133 -12.30 -25.00 -5.98
CA LEU A 133 -11.93 -26.20 -5.23
C LEU A 133 -10.58 -26.75 -5.70
N ILE A 134 -9.70 -27.03 -4.75
CA ILE A 134 -8.44 -27.75 -4.98
C ILE A 134 -8.50 -29.09 -4.25
N GLU A 135 -8.22 -30.16 -4.99
CA GLU A 135 -8.05 -31.49 -4.44
C GLU A 135 -6.56 -31.76 -4.19
N ILE A 136 -6.22 -32.12 -2.96
CA ILE A 136 -4.87 -32.51 -2.56
C ILE A 136 -4.89 -34.02 -2.30
N GLY A 137 -4.25 -34.77 -3.18
CA GLY A 137 -4.09 -36.21 -3.07
C GLY A 137 -2.67 -36.59 -2.67
N TYR A 138 -2.52 -37.59 -1.80
CA TYR A 138 -1.23 -38.17 -1.46
C TYR A 138 -1.26 -39.69 -1.63
N THR A 139 -0.23 -40.25 -2.27
CA THR A 139 -0.12 -41.69 -2.53
C THR A 139 0.90 -42.33 -1.60
N ALA A 140 0.50 -43.37 -0.87
CA ALA A 140 1.40 -44.12 0.02
C ALA A 140 1.08 -45.62 0.07
N ALA A 141 1.98 -46.41 0.64
CA ALA A 141 1.76 -47.85 0.84
C ALA A 141 0.77 -48.15 1.98
N ASP A 142 0.64 -47.25 2.96
CA ASP A 142 -0.27 -47.37 4.08
C ASP A 142 -1.45 -46.37 3.91
N PRO A 143 -2.72 -46.83 3.95
CA PRO A 143 -3.88 -45.95 3.78
C PRO A 143 -4.03 -44.90 4.88
N GLU A 144 -3.65 -45.20 6.13
CA GLU A 144 -3.70 -44.22 7.22
C GLU A 144 -2.67 -43.12 7.02
N PHE A 145 -1.43 -43.50 6.68
CA PHE A 145 -0.38 -42.56 6.32
C PHE A 145 -0.78 -41.69 5.11
N ALA A 146 -1.40 -42.27 4.07
CA ALA A 146 -1.87 -41.50 2.92
C ALA A 146 -2.84 -40.39 3.33
N ALA A 147 -3.85 -40.71 4.16
CA ALA A 147 -4.82 -39.74 4.66
C ALA A 147 -4.18 -38.68 5.56
N THR A 148 -3.28 -39.10 6.45
CA THR A 148 -2.54 -38.20 7.34
C THR A 148 -1.70 -37.20 6.56
N MET A 149 -1.00 -37.65 5.52
CA MET A 149 -0.17 -36.79 4.67
C MET A 149 -1.02 -35.79 3.89
N ALA A 150 -2.12 -36.22 3.26
CA ALA A 150 -3.02 -35.32 2.54
C ALA A 150 -3.58 -34.21 3.45
N ASN A 151 -4.05 -34.57 4.65
CA ASN A 151 -4.51 -33.60 5.65
C ASN A 151 -3.38 -32.69 6.17
N ALA A 152 -2.18 -33.23 6.36
CA ALA A 152 -1.02 -32.45 6.79
C ALA A 152 -0.61 -31.41 5.75
N PHE A 153 -0.60 -31.77 4.46
CA PHE A 153 -0.35 -30.82 3.35
C PHE A 153 -1.43 -29.73 3.29
N ALA A 154 -2.70 -30.10 3.43
CA ALA A 154 -3.79 -29.13 3.47
C ALA A 154 -3.62 -28.11 4.60
N GLN A 155 -3.32 -28.56 5.82
CA GLN A 155 -3.12 -27.64 6.93
C GLN A 155 -1.83 -26.83 6.81
N ALA A 156 -0.72 -27.44 6.36
CA ALA A 156 0.53 -26.72 6.11
C ALA A 156 0.37 -25.62 5.04
N TYR A 157 -0.47 -25.85 4.04
CA TYR A 157 -0.84 -24.84 3.06
C TYR A 157 -1.67 -23.71 3.68
N ILE A 158 -2.69 -24.02 4.49
CA ILE A 158 -3.47 -23.00 5.23
C ILE A 158 -2.54 -22.13 6.09
N ASP A 159 -1.65 -22.76 6.86
CA ASP A 159 -0.69 -22.06 7.72
C ASP A 159 0.30 -21.20 6.92
N THR A 160 0.69 -21.66 5.72
CA THR A 160 1.59 -20.91 4.82
C THR A 160 0.89 -19.74 4.15
N SER A 161 -0.34 -19.93 3.70
CA SER A 161 -1.15 -18.86 3.12
C SER A 161 -1.48 -17.78 4.14
N LEU A 162 -1.80 -18.18 5.38
CA LEU A 162 -1.95 -17.22 6.49
C LEU A 162 -0.66 -16.43 6.71
N GLN A 163 0.47 -17.15 6.78
CA GLN A 163 1.77 -16.52 6.99
C GLN A 163 2.11 -15.52 5.87
N MET A 164 1.94 -15.89 4.60
CA MET A 164 2.17 -14.99 3.48
C MET A 164 1.25 -13.76 3.50
N LYS A 165 0.04 -13.88 4.07
CA LYS A 165 -0.90 -12.78 4.25
C LYS A 165 -0.47 -11.83 5.38
N VAL A 166 -0.03 -12.36 6.52
CA VAL A 166 0.26 -11.55 7.72
C VAL A 166 1.69 -11.05 7.82
N ASP A 167 2.68 -11.76 7.26
CA ASP A 167 4.10 -11.43 7.45
C ASP A 167 4.49 -10.06 6.88
N PRO A 168 4.02 -9.62 5.69
CA PRO A 168 4.24 -8.25 5.22
C PRO A 168 3.68 -7.21 6.19
N SER A 169 2.47 -7.41 6.71
CA SER A 169 1.87 -6.51 7.70
C SER A 169 2.62 -6.54 9.03
N LYS A 170 3.16 -7.68 9.48
CA LYS A 170 4.04 -7.73 10.67
C LYS A 170 5.30 -6.88 10.49
N GLN A 171 5.97 -7.01 9.35
CA GLN A 171 7.17 -6.21 9.05
C GLN A 171 6.83 -4.72 8.97
N ALA A 172 5.74 -4.37 8.30
CA ALA A 172 5.26 -3.00 8.22
C ALA A 172 4.83 -2.45 9.59
N ALA A 173 4.22 -3.26 10.47
CA ALA A 173 3.87 -2.85 11.82
C ALA A 173 5.11 -2.53 12.66
N VAL A 174 6.19 -3.33 12.55
CA VAL A 174 7.48 -3.04 13.21
C VAL A 174 8.08 -1.74 12.68
N PHE A 175 8.01 -1.50 11.37
CA PHE A 175 8.47 -0.25 10.77
C PHE A 175 7.68 0.96 11.30
N PHE A 176 6.35 0.90 11.28
CA PHE A 176 5.50 2.00 11.74
C PHE A 176 5.58 2.20 13.26
N ASP A 177 5.79 1.16 14.07
CA ASP A 177 6.04 1.30 15.52
C ASP A 177 7.29 2.14 15.79
N ASN A 178 8.39 1.85 15.09
CA ASN A 178 9.62 2.64 15.19
C ASN A 178 9.40 4.08 14.71
N GLN A 179 8.68 4.27 13.60
CA GLN A 179 8.39 5.60 13.06
C GLN A 179 7.51 6.43 14.02
N VAL A 180 6.51 5.81 14.66
CA VAL A 180 5.63 6.46 15.64
C VAL A 180 6.41 6.91 16.87
N LYS A 181 7.39 6.13 17.33
CA LYS A 181 8.28 6.51 18.45
C LYS A 181 9.13 7.73 18.10
N GLU A 182 9.71 7.75 16.90
CA GLU A 182 10.51 8.90 16.43
C GLU A 182 9.63 10.15 16.25
N LEU A 183 8.46 10.00 15.63
CA LEU A 183 7.52 11.09 15.41
C LEU A 183 6.98 11.65 16.72
N ARG A 184 6.73 10.80 17.73
CA ARG A 184 6.38 11.26 19.09
C ARG A 184 7.48 12.15 19.67
N ALA A 185 8.73 11.72 19.59
CA ALA A 185 9.85 12.52 20.08
C ALA A 185 9.96 13.85 19.33
N ASN A 186 9.65 13.88 18.03
CA ASN A 186 9.61 15.10 17.24
C ASN A 186 8.46 16.04 17.67
N VAL A 187 7.27 15.49 17.94
CA VAL A 187 6.14 16.26 18.51
C VAL A 187 6.51 16.89 19.84
N GLU A 188 7.06 16.09 20.76
CA GLU A 188 7.51 16.57 22.08
C GLU A 188 8.56 17.68 21.94
N LYS A 189 9.51 17.52 21.02
CA LYS A 189 10.53 18.53 20.74
C LYS A 189 9.94 19.83 20.17
N SER A 190 9.03 19.74 19.20
CA SER A 190 8.40 20.92 18.59
C SER A 190 7.49 21.65 19.57
N GLN A 191 6.71 20.92 20.38
CA GLN A 191 5.88 21.49 21.43
C GLN A 191 6.73 22.14 22.54
N ALA A 192 7.85 21.50 22.92
CA ALA A 192 8.78 22.07 23.89
C ALA A 192 9.40 23.37 23.40
N LYS A 193 9.79 23.46 22.11
CA LYS A 193 10.28 24.70 21.50
C LYS A 193 9.23 25.81 21.53
N LEU A 194 8.00 25.52 21.11
CA LEU A 194 6.90 26.48 21.15
C LEU A 194 6.63 26.96 22.59
N SER A 195 6.60 26.05 23.55
CA SER A 195 6.39 26.40 24.96
C SER A 195 7.56 27.22 25.53
N ALA A 196 8.80 26.89 25.17
CA ALA A 196 9.97 27.66 25.58
C ALA A 196 9.92 29.08 25.02
N PHE A 197 9.61 29.25 23.74
CA PHE A 197 9.44 30.56 23.10
C PHE A 197 8.32 31.38 23.77
N GLN A 198 7.17 30.76 24.03
CA GLN A 198 6.06 31.40 24.73
C GLN A 198 6.44 31.86 26.15
N LYS A 199 7.23 31.05 26.88
CA LYS A 199 7.71 31.40 28.23
C LYS A 199 8.74 32.52 28.19
N GLU A 200 9.72 32.45 27.29
CA GLU A 200 10.79 33.44 27.13
C GLU A 200 10.23 34.83 26.81
N HIS A 201 9.26 34.90 25.89
CA HIS A 201 8.63 36.16 25.49
C HIS A 201 7.39 36.52 26.33
N SER A 202 7.11 35.79 27.41
CA SER A 202 5.95 35.99 28.31
C SER A 202 4.61 36.08 27.56
N ILE A 203 4.46 35.28 26.51
CA ILE A 203 3.29 35.20 25.64
C ILE A 203 2.24 34.28 26.29
N ALA A 204 1.76 34.66 27.47
CA ALA A 204 0.65 33.95 28.14
C ALA A 204 -0.72 34.56 27.77
N SER A 205 -0.73 35.75 27.18
CA SER A 205 -1.94 36.54 26.85
C SER A 205 -1.68 37.39 25.60
N ALA A 206 -1.34 36.72 24.48
CA ALA A 206 -0.89 37.35 23.24
C ALA A 206 -1.95 38.20 22.52
N ASP A 207 -3.24 37.93 22.78
CA ASP A 207 -4.35 38.26 21.89
C ASP A 207 -4.82 39.73 21.96
N GLY A 208 -3.89 40.67 22.19
CA GLY A 208 -4.23 42.10 22.23
C GLY A 208 -3.06 43.06 22.48
N ARG A 209 -1.87 42.57 22.84
CA ARG A 209 -0.70 43.44 23.07
C ARG A 209 -0.27 44.13 21.77
N LEU A 210 -0.21 43.42 20.65
CA LEU A 210 0.14 44.01 19.36
C LEU A 210 -0.89 45.05 18.91
N ASP A 211 -2.17 44.79 19.12
CA ASP A 211 -3.26 45.70 18.73
C ASP A 211 -3.22 47.02 19.51
N VAL A 212 -2.93 46.97 20.81
CA VAL A 212 -2.75 48.18 21.63
C VAL A 212 -1.55 49.01 21.17
N GLU A 213 -0.42 48.35 20.87
CA GLU A 213 0.78 49.05 20.40
C GLU A 213 0.61 49.60 18.98
N MET A 214 -0.17 48.94 18.13
CA MET A 214 -0.59 49.41 16.80
C MET A 214 -1.53 50.62 16.89
N ALA A 215 -2.51 50.59 17.80
CA ALA A 215 -3.39 51.73 18.05
C ALA A 215 -2.58 52.96 18.53
N ARG A 216 -1.62 52.75 19.42
CA ARG A 216 -0.70 53.81 19.89
C ARG A 216 0.17 54.37 18.76
N LEU A 217 0.64 53.52 17.85
CA LEU A 217 1.39 53.95 16.66
C LEU A 217 0.54 54.85 15.75
N SER A 218 -0.71 54.46 15.52
CA SER A 218 -1.67 55.25 14.73
C SER A 218 -1.94 56.62 15.38
N GLU A 219 -2.14 56.63 16.70
CA GLU A 219 -2.35 57.87 17.47
C GLU A 219 -1.13 58.81 17.39
N LEU A 220 0.09 58.31 17.59
CA LEU A 220 1.30 59.12 17.44
C LEU A 220 1.47 59.66 16.01
N SER A 221 1.08 58.88 15.01
CA SER A 221 1.11 59.34 13.60
C SER A 221 0.13 60.50 13.38
N SER A 222 -1.06 60.43 13.96
CA SER A 222 -2.04 61.52 13.92
C SER A 222 -1.53 62.78 14.62
N GLN A 223 -0.97 62.61 15.83
CA GLN A 223 -0.38 63.71 16.60
C GLN A 223 0.80 64.36 15.86
N LEU A 224 1.62 63.59 15.14
CA LEU A 224 2.72 64.13 14.36
C LEU A 224 2.23 65.04 13.24
N VAL A 225 1.17 64.65 12.52
CA VAL A 225 0.58 65.47 11.45
C VAL A 225 0.07 66.81 12.00
N VAL A 226 -0.59 66.78 13.16
CA VAL A 226 -1.06 68.00 13.84
C VAL A 226 0.12 68.87 14.27
N ALA A 227 1.15 68.29 14.88
CA ALA A 227 2.34 69.01 15.32
C ALA A 227 3.13 69.61 14.15
N GLN A 228 3.27 68.87 13.04
CA GLN A 228 3.89 69.38 11.81
C GLN A 228 3.14 70.60 11.28
N ALA A 229 1.81 70.54 11.19
CA ALA A 229 1.00 71.68 10.76
C ALA A 229 1.21 72.91 11.67
N GLN A 230 1.29 72.71 12.99
CA GLN A 230 1.59 73.77 13.96
C GLN A 230 3.00 74.35 13.78
N THR A 231 4.01 73.51 13.55
CA THR A 231 5.37 73.96 13.24
C THR A 231 5.41 74.77 11.95
N TYR A 232 4.77 74.29 10.88
CA TYR A 232 4.71 74.99 9.60
C TYR A 232 4.08 76.38 9.75
N ASP A 233 2.95 76.49 10.45
CA ASP A 233 2.29 77.77 10.73
C ASP A 233 3.17 78.71 11.57
N SER A 234 3.72 78.22 12.68
CA SER A 234 4.56 79.02 13.59
C SER A 234 5.85 79.49 12.90
N ASN A 235 6.47 78.64 12.09
CA ASN A 235 7.70 78.96 11.37
C ASN A 235 7.45 79.93 10.20
N SER A 236 6.30 79.81 9.52
CA SER A 236 5.86 80.77 8.49
C SER A 236 5.73 82.18 9.08
N ARG A 237 5.02 82.31 10.22
CA ARG A 237 4.85 83.58 10.94
C ARG A 237 6.18 84.17 11.38
N HIS A 238 7.06 83.36 11.98
CA HIS A 238 8.41 83.79 12.36
C HIS A 238 9.24 84.26 11.16
N THR A 239 9.16 83.56 10.02
CA THR A 239 9.90 83.92 8.80
C THR A 239 9.37 85.22 8.18
N GLN A 240 8.05 85.45 8.20
CA GLN A 240 7.43 86.70 7.72
C GLN A 240 7.87 87.90 8.55
N LEU A 241 7.95 87.75 9.87
CA LEU A 241 8.48 88.78 10.78
C LEU A 241 9.95 89.11 10.47
N ASN A 242 10.81 88.11 10.24
CA ASN A 242 12.23 88.35 9.98
C ASN A 242 12.56 88.96 8.60
N LYS A 243 11.65 88.89 7.62
CA LYS A 243 11.86 89.41 6.25
C LYS A 243 11.53 90.90 6.08
N GLY A 244 11.26 91.63 7.16
CA GLY A 244 11.06 93.08 7.14
C GLY A 244 9.60 93.56 7.16
N ALA A 245 8.62 92.65 7.13
CA ALA A 245 7.19 92.97 7.25
C ALA A 245 6.72 93.03 8.73
N VAL A 246 7.62 93.34 9.66
CA VAL A 246 7.35 93.34 11.10
C VAL A 246 6.14 94.21 11.43
N SER A 247 6.12 95.44 10.92
CA SER A 247 5.06 96.43 11.17
C SER A 247 3.70 96.08 10.57
N GLU A 248 3.66 95.13 9.62
CA GLU A 248 2.46 94.69 8.86
C GLU A 248 1.99 93.28 9.25
N SER A 249 2.70 92.60 10.16
CA SER A 249 2.31 91.25 10.60
C SER A 249 0.97 91.25 11.36
N PRO A 250 0.09 90.26 11.14
CA PRO A 250 -1.18 90.13 11.86
C PRO A 250 -1.00 90.14 13.39
N GLU A 251 0.09 89.57 13.89
CA GLU A 251 0.44 89.51 15.31
C GLU A 251 0.71 90.90 15.92
N ILE A 252 1.35 91.80 15.16
CA ILE A 252 1.64 93.17 15.61
C ILE A 252 0.43 94.08 15.38
N LEU A 253 -0.29 93.87 14.28
CA LEU A 253 -1.54 94.57 13.99
C LEU A 253 -2.64 94.24 15.01
N GLY A 254 -2.68 93.01 15.53
CA GLY A 254 -3.66 92.57 16.53
C GLY A 254 -3.29 92.89 18.00
N ASN A 255 -2.06 93.35 18.27
CA ASN A 255 -1.64 93.68 19.63
C ASN A 255 -2.24 95.04 20.07
N SER A 256 -3.18 95.00 21.01
CA SER A 256 -3.91 96.17 21.51
C SER A 256 -3.00 97.22 22.17
N LEU A 257 -1.91 96.81 22.80
CA LEU A 257 -0.93 97.72 23.39
C LEU A 257 -0.15 98.48 22.31
N ILE A 258 0.26 97.79 21.23
CA ILE A 258 0.92 98.42 20.09
C ILE A 258 -0.05 99.38 19.37
N GLN A 259 -1.31 98.98 19.19
CA GLN A 259 -2.34 99.88 18.64
C GLN A 259 -2.54 101.13 19.51
N GLY A 260 -2.61 100.96 20.83
CA GLY A 260 -2.71 102.06 21.79
C GLY A 260 -1.51 103.01 21.71
N LEU A 261 -0.29 102.47 21.69
CA LEU A 261 0.95 103.25 21.53
C LEU A 261 1.03 103.95 20.18
N LYS A 262 0.57 103.33 19.08
CA LYS A 262 0.47 103.98 17.76
C LYS A 262 -0.53 105.14 17.76
N SER A 263 -1.67 104.99 18.42
CA SER A 263 -2.64 106.09 18.57
C SER A 263 -2.04 107.26 19.38
N GLN A 264 -1.34 106.95 20.47
CA GLN A 264 -0.60 107.95 21.25
C GLN A 264 0.51 108.62 20.45
N LEU A 265 1.22 107.86 19.60
CA LEU A 265 2.24 108.39 18.71
C LEU A 265 1.65 109.42 17.74
N VAL A 266 0.53 109.10 17.09
CA VAL A 266 -0.16 110.03 16.18
C VAL A 266 -0.54 111.32 16.90
N GLN A 267 -1.04 111.23 18.14
CA GLN A 267 -1.38 112.41 18.95
C GLN A 267 -0.14 113.22 19.38
N ALA A 268 0.96 112.55 19.73
CA ALA A 268 2.23 113.19 20.08
C ALA A 268 2.88 113.85 18.86
N GLU A 269 2.83 113.21 17.69
CA GLU A 269 3.31 113.76 16.42
C GLU A 269 2.51 114.98 15.96
N SER A 270 1.18 114.96 16.14
CA SER A 270 0.33 116.14 15.91
C SER A 270 0.75 117.30 16.81
N ARG A 271 0.95 117.05 18.11
CA ARG A 271 1.38 118.08 19.07
C ARG A 271 2.78 118.63 18.75
N LEU A 272 3.72 117.76 18.37
CA LEU A 272 5.05 118.17 17.91
C LEU A 272 4.94 119.04 16.65
N THR A 273 4.06 118.69 15.72
CA THR A 273 3.80 119.48 14.50
C THR A 273 3.26 120.86 14.85
N ASP A 274 2.27 120.96 15.73
CA ASP A 274 1.69 122.24 16.17
C ASP A 274 2.73 123.13 16.87
N VAL A 275 3.57 122.54 17.73
CA VAL A 275 4.66 123.23 18.42
C VAL A 275 5.75 123.67 17.43
N SER A 276 6.08 122.84 16.43
CA SER A 276 7.09 123.14 15.40
C SER A 276 6.74 124.32 14.50
N GLN A 277 5.44 124.58 14.29
CA GLN A 277 4.97 125.73 13.50
C GLN A 277 5.10 127.05 14.26
N ARG A 278 5.19 127.01 15.59
CA ARG A 278 5.17 128.19 16.47
C ARG A 278 6.50 128.47 17.15
N LEU A 279 7.30 127.43 17.40
CA LEU A 279 8.51 127.49 18.20
C LEU A 279 9.70 126.90 17.43
N GLY A 280 10.86 127.54 17.54
CA GLY A 280 12.10 127.03 16.96
C GLY A 280 12.61 125.77 17.65
N VAL A 281 13.45 125.02 16.94
CA VAL A 281 14.01 123.71 17.34
C VAL A 281 14.72 123.70 18.71
N ASN A 282 15.22 124.87 19.16
CA ASN A 282 15.94 125.02 20.43
C ASN A 282 15.03 125.41 21.63
N HIS A 283 13.72 125.56 21.41
CA HIS A 283 12.79 125.94 22.47
C HIS A 283 12.47 124.73 23.40
N PRO A 284 12.46 124.89 24.74
CA PRO A 284 12.24 123.76 25.66
C PRO A 284 10.97 122.95 25.41
N GLN A 285 9.87 123.61 24.99
CA GLN A 285 8.62 122.93 24.65
C GLN A 285 8.70 122.12 23.35
N TYR A 286 9.55 122.52 22.40
CA TYR A 286 9.80 121.73 21.19
C TYR A 286 10.58 120.46 21.54
N GLN A 287 11.65 120.59 22.33
CA GLN A 287 12.47 119.47 22.79
C GLN A 287 11.64 118.47 23.62
N ALA A 288 10.81 118.96 24.55
CA ALA A 288 9.93 118.10 25.32
C ALA A 288 8.92 117.33 24.46
N ALA A 289 8.32 117.96 23.44
CA ALA A 289 7.42 117.30 22.50
C ALA A 289 8.16 116.30 21.59
N GLN A 290 9.41 116.61 21.22
CA GLN A 290 10.27 115.72 20.44
C GLN A 290 10.67 114.48 21.25
N ASP A 291 11.06 114.66 22.51
CA ASP A 291 11.38 113.58 23.44
C ASP A 291 10.16 112.70 23.72
N GLU A 292 8.95 113.28 23.83
CA GLU A 292 7.70 112.51 23.96
C GLU A 292 7.49 111.58 22.74
N VAL A 293 7.64 112.11 21.52
CA VAL A 293 7.57 111.31 20.28
C VAL A 293 8.65 110.23 20.25
N GLU A 294 9.89 110.55 20.59
CA GLU A 294 11.00 109.59 20.59
C GLU A 294 10.80 108.48 21.63
N ASN A 295 10.33 108.81 22.82
CA ASN A 295 10.05 107.84 23.89
C ASN A 295 8.90 106.89 23.52
N ILE A 296 7.83 107.41 22.89
CA ILE A 296 6.73 106.57 22.39
C ILE A 296 7.24 105.66 21.26
N ARG A 297 8.07 106.17 20.33
CA ARG A 297 8.68 105.35 19.26
C ARG A 297 9.58 104.23 19.83
N LYS A 298 10.42 104.52 20.83
CA LYS A 298 11.25 103.51 21.52
C LYS A 298 10.39 102.46 22.22
N SER A 299 9.29 102.88 22.85
CA SER A 299 8.34 101.97 23.50
C SER A 299 7.67 101.04 22.50
N ILE A 300 7.24 101.57 21.34
CA ILE A 300 6.69 100.78 20.23
C ILE A 300 7.72 99.75 19.73
N GLN A 301 8.97 100.16 19.49
CA GLN A 301 10.02 99.23 19.02
C GLN A 301 10.32 98.13 20.04
N THR A 302 10.33 98.46 21.34
CA THR A 302 10.55 97.49 22.42
C THR A 302 9.41 96.47 22.47
N GLU A 303 8.16 96.92 22.34
CA GLU A 303 7.00 96.04 22.37
C GLU A 303 6.89 95.18 21.09
N ILE A 304 7.25 95.74 19.94
CA ILE A 304 7.42 94.99 18.68
C ILE A 304 8.48 93.89 18.84
N ALA A 305 9.65 94.21 19.41
CA ALA A 305 10.73 93.25 19.62
C ALA A 305 10.36 92.14 20.62
N LYS A 306 9.61 92.47 21.67
CA LYS A 306 9.05 91.46 22.60
C LYS A 306 8.04 90.56 21.91
N THR A 307 7.13 91.13 21.13
CA THR A 307 6.10 90.38 20.39
C THR A 307 6.74 89.45 19.35
N SER A 308 7.69 89.94 18.56
CA SER A 308 8.41 89.13 17.57
C SER A 308 9.28 88.04 18.22
N GLY A 309 9.94 88.35 19.35
CA GLY A 309 10.66 87.37 20.15
C GLY A 309 9.75 86.26 20.70
N GLY A 310 8.52 86.61 21.12
CA GLY A 310 7.49 85.65 21.52
C GLY A 310 7.06 84.71 20.39
N VAL A 311 6.91 85.21 19.16
CA VAL A 311 6.61 84.38 17.98
C VAL A 311 7.78 83.44 17.65
N GLY A 312 9.02 83.91 17.74
CA GLY A 312 10.21 83.07 17.57
C GLY A 312 10.31 81.97 18.62
N GLN A 313 10.00 82.27 19.88
CA GLN A 313 9.93 81.26 20.94
C GLN A 313 8.82 80.24 20.69
N SER A 314 7.65 80.67 20.24
CA SER A 314 6.55 79.77 19.86
C SER A 314 6.95 78.82 18.74
N ALA A 315 7.60 79.33 17.69
CA ALA A 315 8.12 78.49 16.59
C ALA A 315 9.12 77.45 17.08
N LYS A 316 10.02 77.82 18.02
CA LYS A 316 10.97 76.90 18.61
C LYS A 316 10.31 75.83 19.48
N VAL A 317 9.29 76.19 20.26
CA VAL A 317 8.50 75.23 21.06
C VAL A 317 7.76 74.23 20.16
N SER A 318 7.13 74.70 19.08
CA SER A 318 6.47 73.83 18.10
C SER A 318 7.45 72.85 17.45
N GLN A 319 8.65 73.32 17.05
CA GLN A 319 9.71 72.47 16.51
C GLN A 319 10.19 71.39 17.49
N LEU A 320 10.40 71.76 18.76
CA LEU A 320 10.81 70.81 19.80
C LEU A 320 9.73 69.73 20.00
N ARG A 321 8.45 70.14 20.11
CA ARG A 321 7.32 69.23 20.26
C ARG A 321 7.18 68.26 19.08
N GLU A 322 7.34 68.76 17.85
CA GLU A 322 7.35 67.90 16.66
C GLU A 322 8.50 66.88 16.72
N GLY A 323 9.70 67.32 17.12
CA GLY A 323 10.87 66.45 17.30
C GLY A 323 10.63 65.35 18.32
N GLU A 324 10.02 65.67 19.46
CA GLU A 324 9.66 64.72 20.52
C GLU A 324 8.63 63.69 20.04
N ILE A 325 7.56 64.14 19.38
CA ILE A 325 6.52 63.24 18.84
C ILE A 325 7.11 62.34 17.75
N ARG A 326 7.99 62.87 16.90
CA ARG A 326 8.68 62.10 15.87
C ARG A 326 9.59 61.02 16.49
N ALA A 327 10.34 61.36 17.53
CA ALA A 327 11.17 60.41 18.25
C ALA A 327 10.33 59.33 18.95
N ALA A 328 9.20 59.71 19.55
CA ALA A 328 8.25 58.77 20.16
C ALA A 328 7.63 57.83 19.11
N LEU A 329 7.26 58.35 17.93
CA LEU A 329 6.72 57.57 16.83
C LEU A 329 7.72 56.53 16.33
N GLU A 330 8.98 56.92 16.12
CA GLU A 330 10.00 55.98 15.65
C GLU A 330 10.29 54.91 16.71
N ALA A 331 10.40 55.29 17.99
CA ALA A 331 10.54 54.33 19.09
C ALA A 331 9.34 53.36 19.17
N GLN A 332 8.12 53.85 18.92
CA GLN A 332 6.92 53.03 18.89
C GLN A 332 6.91 52.07 17.70
N LYS A 333 7.31 52.54 16.51
CA LYS A 333 7.45 51.74 15.31
C LYS A 333 8.42 50.58 15.52
N GLN A 334 9.57 50.84 16.14
CA GLN A 334 10.54 49.80 16.48
C GLN A 334 9.99 48.75 17.47
N ARG A 335 9.13 49.15 18.42
CA ARG A 335 8.46 48.19 19.31
C ARG A 335 7.47 47.30 18.56
N VAL A 336 6.65 47.90 17.69
CA VAL A 336 5.67 47.17 16.87
C VAL A 336 6.36 46.18 15.94
N LEU A 337 7.47 46.59 15.29
CA LEU A 337 8.24 45.69 14.43
C LEU A 337 8.77 44.48 15.19
N LYS A 338 9.37 44.69 16.38
CA LYS A 338 9.84 43.58 17.22
C LYS A 338 8.72 42.62 17.63
N LEU A 339 7.57 43.16 18.04
CA LEU A 339 6.41 42.33 18.41
C LEU A 339 5.87 41.54 17.21
N LYS A 340 5.92 42.12 16.02
CA LYS A 340 5.53 41.44 14.78
C LYS A 340 6.51 40.32 14.44
N ASP A 341 7.82 40.56 14.55
CA ASP A 341 8.85 39.55 14.33
C ASP A 341 8.66 38.36 15.30
N GLU A 342 8.40 38.63 16.59
CA GLU A 342 8.09 37.61 17.59
C GLU A 342 6.81 36.82 17.25
N GLN A 343 5.76 37.50 16.75
CA GLN A 343 4.52 36.85 16.33
C GLN A 343 4.72 35.96 15.11
N ASP A 344 5.50 36.43 14.13
CA ASP A 344 5.81 35.68 12.91
C ASP A 344 6.64 34.43 13.23
N GLU A 345 7.63 34.53 14.12
CA GLU A 345 8.42 33.40 14.61
C GLU A 345 7.57 32.39 15.38
N MET A 346 6.69 32.87 16.28
CA MET A 346 5.73 32.01 16.98
C MET A 346 4.79 31.29 16.01
N ALA A 347 4.32 31.96 14.96
CA ALA A 347 3.45 31.36 13.96
C ALA A 347 4.17 30.24 13.17
N VAL A 348 5.48 30.37 12.94
CA VAL A 348 6.30 29.28 12.38
C VAL A 348 6.37 28.10 13.35
N LEU A 349 6.72 28.34 14.62
CA LEU A 349 6.80 27.28 15.64
C LEU A 349 5.47 26.55 15.86
N LEU A 350 4.35 27.29 15.82
CA LEU A 350 3.01 26.73 15.91
C LEU A 350 2.71 25.82 14.72
N ARG A 351 3.03 26.26 13.49
CA ARG A 351 2.88 25.43 12.29
C ARG A 351 3.77 24.19 12.31
N GLU A 352 5.00 24.31 12.83
CA GLU A 352 5.90 23.15 13.01
C GLU A 352 5.32 22.14 13.99
N ALA A 353 4.77 22.59 15.12
CA ALA A 353 4.14 21.72 16.11
C ALA A 353 2.86 21.05 15.56
N ASP A 354 1.99 21.79 14.87
CA ASP A 354 0.78 21.23 14.24
C ASP A 354 1.14 20.22 13.13
N SER A 355 2.13 20.54 12.30
CA SER A 355 2.61 19.63 11.26
C SER A 355 3.19 18.35 11.85
N ALA A 356 4.03 18.45 12.88
CA ALA A 356 4.58 17.28 13.57
C ALA A 356 3.46 16.42 14.18
N GLN A 357 2.45 17.04 14.79
CA GLN A 357 1.30 16.35 15.36
C GLN A 357 0.50 15.60 14.28
N ARG A 358 0.18 16.26 13.16
CA ARG A 358 -0.55 15.62 12.05
C ARG A 358 0.20 14.43 11.47
N ILE A 359 1.51 14.53 11.30
CA ILE A 359 2.32 13.42 10.78
C ILE A 359 2.32 12.26 11.79
N TYR A 360 2.46 12.56 13.08
CA TYR A 360 2.36 11.57 14.16
C TYR A 360 1.00 10.85 14.16
N ASP A 361 -0.11 11.59 14.10
CA ASP A 361 -1.46 11.03 14.13
C ASP A 361 -1.72 10.13 12.92
N ASN A 362 -1.29 10.55 11.72
CA ASN A 362 -1.39 9.73 10.52
C ASN A 362 -0.56 8.44 10.61
N ALA A 363 0.67 8.52 11.13
CA ALA A 363 1.51 7.35 11.34
C ALA A 363 0.91 6.40 12.40
N LEU A 364 0.32 6.95 13.47
CA LEU A 364 -0.34 6.17 14.51
C LEU A 364 -1.57 5.43 13.98
N LEU A 365 -2.39 6.10 13.17
CA LEU A 365 -3.52 5.47 12.49
C LEU A 365 -3.05 4.34 11.56
N ARG A 366 -1.99 4.58 10.78
CA ARG A 366 -1.43 3.56 9.89
C ARG A 366 -0.84 2.38 10.65
N PHE A 367 -0.13 2.64 11.75
CA PHE A 367 0.35 1.62 12.66
C PHE A 367 -0.81 0.77 13.21
N GLY A 368 -1.87 1.40 13.70
CA GLY A 368 -3.04 0.70 14.24
C GLY A 368 -3.69 -0.22 13.21
N GLN A 369 -3.91 0.27 11.98
CA GLN A 369 -4.43 -0.53 10.87
C GLN A 369 -3.52 -1.72 10.57
N THR A 370 -2.24 -1.47 10.28
CA THR A 370 -1.28 -2.53 9.91
C THR A 370 -1.06 -3.54 11.04
N ASN A 371 -1.10 -3.10 12.30
CA ASN A 371 -1.01 -3.98 13.46
C ASN A 371 -2.23 -4.91 13.55
N MET A 372 -3.45 -4.40 13.32
CA MET A 372 -4.66 -5.24 13.26
C MET A 372 -4.57 -6.27 12.13
N GLU A 373 -4.07 -5.88 10.95
CA GLU A 373 -3.84 -6.80 9.82
C GLU A 373 -2.83 -7.90 10.19
N SER A 374 -1.76 -7.53 10.88
CA SER A 374 -0.70 -8.46 11.31
C SER A 374 -1.18 -9.53 12.29
N GLN A 375 -2.27 -9.23 13.02
CA GLN A 375 -2.90 -10.11 14.00
C GLN A 375 -4.11 -10.87 13.43
N SER A 376 -4.43 -10.70 12.16
CA SER A 376 -5.52 -11.43 11.51
C SER A 376 -5.22 -12.92 11.50
N GLY A 377 -6.08 -13.71 12.14
CA GLY A 377 -6.03 -15.18 12.10
C GLY A 377 -6.93 -15.79 11.01
N GLN A 378 -7.61 -14.97 10.21
CA GLN A 378 -8.58 -15.44 9.22
C GLN A 378 -7.90 -15.79 7.89
N THR A 379 -8.11 -17.02 7.44
CA THR A 379 -7.70 -17.49 6.11
C THR A 379 -8.88 -17.59 5.18
N ASP A 380 -8.69 -17.22 3.93
CA ASP A 380 -9.69 -17.37 2.86
C ASP A 380 -9.79 -18.82 2.34
N ILE A 381 -9.14 -19.76 3.04
CA ILE A 381 -9.07 -21.18 2.69
C ILE A 381 -9.79 -21.98 3.79
N SER A 382 -10.61 -22.94 3.40
CA SER A 382 -11.29 -23.84 4.33
C SER A 382 -11.26 -25.27 3.83
N ILE A 383 -11.10 -26.22 4.74
CA ILE A 383 -11.18 -27.65 4.42
C ILE A 383 -12.66 -27.99 4.22
N LEU A 384 -13.02 -28.39 3.00
CA LEU A 384 -14.37 -28.84 2.67
C LEU A 384 -14.56 -30.29 3.10
N ASN A 385 -13.66 -31.16 2.62
CA ASN A 385 -13.67 -32.59 2.94
C ASN A 385 -12.28 -33.01 3.44
N PRO A 386 -12.13 -33.44 4.70
CA PRO A 386 -10.87 -34.01 5.16
C PRO A 386 -10.60 -35.35 4.47
N ALA A 387 -9.32 -35.67 4.28
CA ALA A 387 -8.92 -36.96 3.73
C ALA A 387 -9.24 -38.08 4.73
N THR A 388 -9.85 -39.15 4.22
CA THR A 388 -10.11 -40.39 4.97
C THR A 388 -9.30 -41.53 4.37
N PRO A 389 -8.91 -42.54 5.18
CA PRO A 389 -8.17 -43.70 4.68
C PRO A 389 -8.98 -44.46 3.62
N PRO A 390 -8.45 -44.66 2.40
CA PRO A 390 -9.17 -45.36 1.35
C PRO A 390 -9.25 -46.87 1.64
N LEU A 391 -10.40 -47.48 1.34
CA LEU A 391 -10.63 -48.91 1.54
C LEU A 391 -10.00 -49.78 0.44
N GLU A 392 -9.87 -49.21 -0.78
CA GLU A 392 -9.32 -49.90 -1.94
C GLU A 392 -7.99 -49.28 -2.39
N HIS A 393 -7.10 -50.12 -2.95
CA HIS A 393 -5.82 -49.64 -3.48
C HIS A 393 -6.02 -48.88 -4.80
N SER A 394 -5.38 -47.73 -4.96
CA SER A 394 -5.44 -46.92 -6.19
C SER A 394 -4.63 -47.51 -7.33
N SER A 395 -3.54 -48.21 -7.02
CA SER A 395 -2.74 -48.94 -8.01
C SER A 395 -2.03 -50.16 -7.38
N PRO A 396 -1.75 -51.22 -8.15
CA PRO A 396 -2.04 -51.40 -9.58
C PRO A 396 -3.53 -51.71 -9.86
N LYS A 397 -4.08 -51.19 -10.96
CA LYS A 397 -5.45 -51.50 -11.40
C LYS A 397 -5.50 -52.90 -12.03
N ARG A 398 -5.56 -53.93 -11.18
CA ARG A 398 -5.42 -55.36 -11.57
C ARG A 398 -6.30 -55.74 -12.76
N ILE A 399 -7.58 -55.38 -12.75
CA ILE A 399 -8.53 -55.69 -13.83
C ILE A 399 -8.13 -55.00 -15.15
N LEU A 400 -7.77 -53.72 -15.08
CA LEU A 400 -7.36 -52.94 -16.25
C LEU A 400 -6.06 -53.49 -16.85
N ASN A 401 -5.08 -53.84 -16.01
CA ASN A 401 -3.81 -54.42 -16.44
C ASN A 401 -4.03 -55.75 -17.17
N VAL A 402 -4.90 -56.61 -16.65
CA VAL A 402 -5.22 -57.89 -17.28
C VAL A 402 -5.92 -57.66 -18.63
N LEU A 403 -6.93 -56.78 -18.71
CA LEU A 403 -7.60 -56.46 -19.97
C LEU A 403 -6.64 -55.89 -21.02
N LEU A 404 -5.77 -54.97 -20.60
CA LEU A 404 -4.77 -54.38 -21.48
C LEU A 404 -3.74 -55.42 -21.94
N SER A 405 -3.37 -56.37 -21.07
CA SER A 405 -2.47 -57.47 -21.41
C SER A 405 -3.07 -58.42 -22.45
N ILE A 406 -4.38 -58.67 -22.41
CA ILE A 406 -5.06 -59.50 -23.41
C ILE A 406 -5.03 -58.79 -24.78
N PHE A 407 -5.32 -57.49 -24.81
CA PHE A 407 -5.32 -56.71 -26.03
C PHE A 407 -3.92 -56.60 -26.66
N LEU A 408 -2.93 -56.15 -25.87
CA LEU A 408 -1.54 -56.04 -26.31
C LEU A 408 -0.94 -57.42 -26.61
N GLY A 409 -1.28 -58.43 -25.82
CA GLY A 409 -0.87 -59.81 -26.03
C GLY A 409 -1.40 -60.39 -27.34
N ALA A 410 -2.64 -60.08 -27.74
CA ALA A 410 -3.19 -60.48 -29.04
C ALA A 410 -2.48 -59.78 -30.22
N LEU A 411 -2.13 -58.50 -30.06
CA LEU A 411 -1.37 -57.76 -31.05
C LEU A 411 0.05 -58.36 -31.22
N LEU A 412 0.75 -58.59 -30.10
CA LEU A 412 2.07 -59.23 -30.09
C LEU A 412 2.02 -60.65 -30.66
N ALA A 413 1.00 -61.43 -30.31
CA ALA A 413 0.78 -62.77 -30.84
C ALA A 413 0.64 -62.76 -32.37
N THR A 414 -0.05 -61.76 -32.93
CA THR A 414 -0.21 -61.60 -34.38
C THR A 414 1.13 -61.27 -35.04
N VAL A 415 1.89 -60.33 -34.47
CA VAL A 415 3.23 -59.97 -34.98
C VAL A 415 4.17 -61.16 -34.93
N PHE A 416 4.19 -61.91 -33.82
CA PHE A 416 5.05 -63.08 -33.66
C PHE A 416 4.65 -64.23 -34.62
N ALA A 417 3.36 -64.43 -34.84
CA ALA A 417 2.88 -65.43 -35.80
C ALA A 417 3.25 -65.08 -37.24
N VAL A 418 3.15 -63.80 -37.63
CA VAL A 418 3.53 -63.33 -38.98
C VAL A 418 5.04 -63.39 -39.17
N THR A 419 5.84 -62.96 -38.19
CA THR A 419 7.31 -63.02 -38.26
C THR A 419 7.82 -64.46 -38.30
N ALA A 420 7.27 -65.36 -37.48
CA ALA A 420 7.57 -66.79 -37.55
C ALA A 420 7.24 -67.40 -38.93
N GLU A 421 6.21 -66.89 -39.60
CA GLU A 421 5.87 -67.29 -40.97
C GLU A 421 6.81 -66.70 -42.03
N LEU A 422 7.26 -65.47 -41.84
CA LEU A 422 8.24 -64.86 -42.75
C LEU A 422 9.60 -65.57 -42.71
N LEU A 423 9.98 -66.14 -41.55
CA LEU A 423 11.22 -66.90 -41.36
C LEU A 423 11.14 -68.34 -41.91
N ASP A 424 9.96 -68.96 -41.89
CA ASP A 424 9.70 -70.30 -42.46
C ASP A 424 8.50 -70.21 -43.41
N ARG A 425 8.77 -69.61 -44.58
CA ARG A 425 7.79 -69.38 -45.65
C ARG A 425 7.39 -70.72 -46.27
N ARG A 426 6.18 -71.18 -45.99
CA ARG A 426 5.56 -72.31 -46.69
C ARG A 426 4.49 -71.78 -47.63
N VAL A 427 4.39 -72.39 -48.81
CA VAL A 427 3.29 -72.11 -49.75
C VAL A 427 1.99 -72.59 -49.11
N ARG A 428 1.04 -71.68 -48.87
CA ARG A 428 -0.22 -71.97 -48.15
C ARG A 428 -1.48 -71.53 -48.87
N SER A 429 -1.38 -70.68 -49.89
CA SER A 429 -2.51 -70.31 -50.75
C SER A 429 -2.15 -70.42 -52.23
N SER A 430 -3.17 -70.58 -53.07
CA SER A 430 -3.07 -70.52 -54.53
C SER A 430 -2.50 -69.17 -55.01
N GLU A 431 -2.80 -68.07 -54.30
CA GLU A 431 -2.23 -66.75 -54.53
C GLU A 431 -0.71 -66.67 -54.27
N ASP A 432 -0.18 -67.44 -53.31
CA ASP A 432 1.25 -67.45 -53.01
C ASP A 432 2.06 -68.16 -54.11
N LEU A 433 1.49 -69.20 -54.74
CA LEU A 433 2.08 -69.88 -55.91
C LEU A 433 2.18 -68.96 -57.12
N PHE A 434 1.11 -68.19 -57.37
CA PHE A 434 1.08 -67.21 -58.44
C PHE A 434 2.13 -66.11 -58.23
N LYS A 435 2.27 -65.58 -57.00
CA LYS A 435 3.25 -64.52 -56.70
C LYS A 435 4.70 -64.98 -56.67
N LEU A 436 4.99 -66.20 -56.23
CA LEU A 436 6.38 -66.69 -56.14
C LEU A 436 6.93 -67.18 -57.48
N ILE A 437 6.08 -67.77 -58.33
CA ILE A 437 6.52 -68.57 -59.48
C ILE A 437 5.87 -68.10 -60.80
N ASN A 438 4.90 -67.18 -60.76
CA ASN A 438 4.19 -66.58 -61.91
C ASN A 438 3.48 -67.61 -62.83
N ILE A 439 3.05 -68.74 -62.25
CA ILE A 439 2.34 -69.81 -62.97
C ILE A 439 0.84 -69.71 -62.67
N PRO A 440 -0.06 -69.74 -63.69
CA PRO A 440 -1.50 -69.72 -63.46
C PRO A 440 -1.96 -70.99 -62.74
N VAL A 441 -2.72 -70.83 -61.65
CA VAL A 441 -3.29 -71.94 -60.89
C VAL A 441 -4.51 -72.47 -61.64
N LEU A 442 -4.43 -73.69 -62.16
CA LEU A 442 -5.45 -74.29 -63.03
C LEU A 442 -6.61 -74.93 -62.26
N ALA A 443 -6.36 -75.45 -61.05
CA ALA A 443 -7.39 -76.02 -60.18
C ALA A 443 -6.91 -76.02 -58.72
N GLU A 444 -7.80 -75.67 -57.79
CA GLU A 444 -7.56 -75.78 -56.35
C GLU A 444 -8.43 -76.90 -55.78
N PHE A 445 -7.80 -78.00 -55.36
CA PHE A 445 -8.50 -79.08 -54.69
C PHE A 445 -8.55 -78.78 -53.19
N SER A 446 -9.67 -78.22 -52.73
CA SER A 446 -9.89 -78.07 -51.29
C SER A 446 -9.95 -79.45 -50.64
N LYS A 447 -9.11 -79.69 -49.63
CA LYS A 447 -9.23 -80.87 -48.79
C LYS A 447 -10.55 -80.74 -48.04
N VAL A 448 -11.57 -81.52 -48.44
CA VAL A 448 -12.82 -81.68 -47.68
C VAL A 448 -12.44 -82.27 -46.33
N SER A 449 -12.16 -81.39 -45.37
CA SER A 449 -11.94 -81.76 -43.98
C SER A 449 -13.30 -82.11 -43.41
N GLY A 450 -13.64 -83.40 -43.46
CA GLY A 450 -14.79 -83.97 -42.77
C GLY A 450 -14.66 -83.80 -41.26
N LYS A 451 -14.99 -82.62 -40.75
CA LYS A 451 -15.39 -82.37 -39.38
C LYS A 451 -16.51 -81.34 -39.42
N GLN A 452 -17.75 -81.83 -39.50
CA GLN A 452 -18.90 -81.10 -39.01
C GLN A 452 -18.62 -80.73 -37.55
N VAL A 453 -18.20 -79.50 -37.29
CA VAL A 453 -18.27 -78.93 -35.95
C VAL A 453 -19.75 -78.72 -35.68
N ASN A 454 -20.34 -79.66 -34.97
CA ASN A 454 -21.74 -79.66 -34.63
C ASN A 454 -21.97 -78.61 -33.54
N ALA A 455 -22.20 -77.36 -33.95
CA ALA A 455 -22.38 -76.19 -33.08
C ALA A 455 -23.46 -76.41 -31.99
N LYS A 456 -24.44 -77.28 -32.24
CA LYS A 456 -25.45 -77.71 -31.26
C LYS A 456 -24.85 -78.42 -30.03
N LYS A 457 -23.84 -79.29 -30.20
CA LYS A 457 -23.21 -80.02 -29.07
C LYS A 457 -22.35 -79.12 -28.18
N TRP A 458 -21.77 -78.05 -28.75
CA TRP A 458 -20.98 -77.09 -27.99
C TRP A 458 -21.87 -76.13 -27.18
N LEU A 459 -23.00 -75.70 -27.76
CA LEU A 459 -24.02 -74.89 -27.09
C LEU A 459 -24.75 -75.64 -25.97
N GLU A 460 -25.02 -76.94 -26.13
CA GLU A 460 -25.58 -77.77 -25.05
C GLU A 460 -24.60 -77.93 -23.87
N LYS A 461 -23.30 -78.11 -24.14
CA LYS A 461 -22.28 -78.21 -23.08
C LYS A 461 -22.16 -76.92 -22.26
N ILE A 462 -22.28 -75.76 -22.89
CA ILE A 462 -22.28 -74.45 -22.19
C ILE A 462 -23.56 -74.28 -21.36
N LYS A 463 -24.72 -74.65 -21.90
CA LYS A 463 -25.99 -74.62 -21.13
C LYS A 463 -25.96 -75.59 -19.93
N GLN A 464 -25.26 -76.71 -20.03
CA GLN A 464 -25.11 -77.66 -18.92
C GLN A 464 -24.21 -77.14 -17.80
N VAL A 465 -23.20 -76.33 -18.13
CA VAL A 465 -22.24 -75.76 -17.15
C VAL A 465 -22.80 -74.49 -16.49
N PHE A 466 -23.55 -73.66 -17.22
CA PHE A 466 -24.09 -72.39 -16.70
C PHE A 466 -25.58 -72.43 -16.30
N GLY A 467 -26.30 -73.50 -16.61
CA GLY A 467 -27.75 -73.62 -16.36
C GLY A 467 -28.14 -74.20 -15.00
N SER A 468 -27.20 -74.55 -14.13
CA SER A 468 -27.49 -75.16 -12.81
C SER A 468 -27.12 -74.23 -11.66
N LYS A 469 -28.00 -73.27 -11.37
CA LYS A 469 -28.32 -72.76 -10.02
C LYS A 469 -29.38 -71.65 -10.10
N SER A 470 -30.64 -72.07 -10.08
CA SER A 470 -31.79 -71.23 -9.73
C SER A 470 -32.71 -72.04 -8.82
N ARG A 471 -32.22 -72.29 -7.60
CA ARG A 471 -33.04 -72.66 -6.46
C ARG A 471 -32.41 -72.00 -5.24
N PHE A 472 -32.97 -70.88 -4.79
CA PHE A 472 -33.13 -70.54 -3.38
C PHE A 472 -34.09 -69.35 -3.24
N ASN A 473 -35.28 -69.69 -2.71
CA ASN A 473 -36.16 -68.93 -1.82
C ASN A 473 -36.66 -67.53 -2.20
N ASN A 474 -37.90 -67.53 -2.70
CA ASN A 474 -38.94 -66.65 -2.19
C ASN A 474 -39.28 -67.09 -0.76
N ALA A 475 -38.96 -66.27 0.24
CA ALA A 475 -39.57 -66.34 1.56
C ALA A 475 -40.10 -64.95 1.92
N ALA A 476 -41.42 -64.83 1.75
CA ALA A 476 -42.37 -64.22 2.68
C ALA A 476 -41.88 -63.01 3.51
N PHE A 477 -42.39 -61.81 3.18
CA PHE A 477 -42.81 -60.87 4.22
C PHE A 477 -44.19 -60.29 3.85
N LYS A 478 -45.19 -60.70 4.65
CA LYS A 478 -46.52 -60.13 4.70
C LYS A 478 -46.68 -59.53 6.11
N THR A 479 -47.18 -58.29 6.17
CA THR A 479 -47.78 -57.58 7.32
C THR A 479 -46.81 -57.23 8.47
N LYS A 480 -46.81 -56.02 9.02
CA LYS A 480 -47.92 -55.13 9.35
C LYS A 480 -47.43 -53.69 9.43
#